data_AF-A0A9X0H2J5-F1
#
_entry.id   AF-A0A9X0H2J5-F1
#
_cell.length_a   1.000
_cell.length_b   1.000
_cell.length_c   1.000
_cell.angle_alpha   90.00
_cell.angle_beta   90.00
_cell.angle_gamma   90.00
#
_symmetry.space_group_name_H-M   'P 1'
#
loop_
_entity.id
_entity.type
_entity.pdbx_description
1 polymer ?
#
loop_
_entity_poly.entity_id
_entity_poly.type
_entity_poly.pdbx_seq_one_letter_code
_entity_poly.pdbx_strand_id
1 'polypeptide(L)'
;MRNVVFLDPRPALMRDYAYVKDDLIKEDGSNLSAVLYRISQEPEQKTRLLAFIKSLPEQDITDIEFIKTDRNDVMVRLVESFGQKSRTVDAPLLSDGTLRVLAVGATLLTAPEGALVVIEEIDNGVHPSRAETLVRQLRATAAERKLRVLLTSHNPALMDALPDSALADVVPCYRDPEHGDSRLVRLGDLSRYPELVAQGPLGQLMTRRILDRFLKDDTTEDERKAQALDWLAELRQNTDVGAE
;
A
#
# COMPACT_ATOMS: atom_id res chain seq x y z
N MET A 1 -18.59 2.40 -19.60
CA MET A 1 -17.62 1.41 -19.11
C MET A 1 -16.85 2.05 -17.97
N ARG A 2 -16.63 1.34 -16.84
CA ARG A 2 -15.77 1.85 -15.76
C ARG A 2 -14.32 1.78 -16.27
N ASN A 3 -13.63 2.92 -16.37
CA ASN A 3 -12.20 2.93 -16.71
C ASN A 3 -11.44 2.26 -15.56
N VAL A 4 -10.66 1.22 -15.87
CA VAL A 4 -9.78 0.54 -14.93
C VAL A 4 -8.35 0.87 -15.32
N VAL A 5 -7.54 1.26 -14.35
CA VAL A 5 -6.10 1.56 -14.49
C VAL A 5 -5.35 0.56 -13.62
N PHE A 6 -4.43 -0.19 -14.22
CA PHE A 6 -3.57 -1.13 -13.51
C PHE A 6 -2.15 -0.57 -13.43
N LEU A 7 -1.52 -0.71 -12.27
CA LEU A 7 -0.13 -0.35 -12.03
C LEU A 7 0.59 -1.53 -11.37
N ASP A 8 1.55 -2.11 -12.09
CA ASP A 8 2.56 -3.08 -11.64
C ASP A 8 3.94 -2.43 -11.86
N PRO A 9 4.37 -1.51 -10.98
CA PRO A 9 5.53 -0.67 -11.26
C PRO A 9 6.81 -1.51 -11.23
N ARG A 10 7.59 -1.42 -12.30
CA ARG A 10 8.89 -2.13 -12.45
C ARG A 10 10.04 -1.12 -12.44
N PRO A 11 10.66 -0.85 -11.28
CA PRO A 11 11.71 0.18 -11.16
C PRO A 11 12.82 0.10 -12.21
N ALA A 12 13.21 -1.11 -12.63
CA ALA A 12 14.21 -1.31 -13.68
C ALA A 12 13.85 -0.63 -15.01
N LEU A 13 12.55 -0.54 -15.36
CA LEU A 13 12.07 0.09 -16.60
C LEU A 13 11.82 1.59 -16.45
N MET A 14 11.89 2.13 -15.22
CA MET A 14 11.52 3.51 -14.89
C MET A 14 12.74 4.45 -14.84
N ARG A 15 13.93 3.92 -15.06
CA ARG A 15 15.22 4.61 -14.88
C ARG A 15 15.68 5.38 -16.12
N ASP A 16 15.16 5.04 -17.29
CA ASP A 16 15.59 5.62 -18.56
C ASP A 16 14.80 6.88 -18.95
N TYR A 17 15.26 7.50 -20.03
CA TYR A 17 14.53 8.57 -20.70
C TYR A 17 13.22 8.06 -21.30
N ALA A 18 12.19 8.91 -21.27
CA ALA A 18 10.91 8.64 -21.91
C ALA A 18 10.50 9.80 -22.82
N TYR A 19 9.95 9.47 -23.99
CA TYR A 19 9.44 10.46 -24.94
C TYR A 19 8.15 11.11 -24.40
N VAL A 20 8.05 12.44 -24.43
CA VAL A 20 6.88 13.17 -23.92
C VAL A 20 5.69 13.04 -24.89
N LYS A 21 4.90 11.97 -24.76
CA LYS A 21 3.68 11.73 -25.54
C LYS A 21 2.50 11.12 -24.79
N ASP A 22 2.72 10.19 -23.86
CA ASP A 22 1.64 9.49 -23.10
C ASP A 22 1.11 10.24 -21.87
N ASP A 23 -0.18 10.62 -21.82
CA ASP A 23 -0.75 11.35 -20.67
C ASP A 23 -0.99 10.46 -19.44
N LEU A 24 -1.07 9.14 -19.66
CA LEU A 24 -1.28 8.14 -18.64
C LEU A 24 -0.01 7.32 -18.45
N ILE A 25 0.24 6.94 -17.20
CA ILE A 25 1.29 5.97 -16.89
C ILE A 25 0.95 4.60 -17.47
N LYS A 26 1.97 3.94 -18.02
CA LYS A 26 1.88 2.54 -18.44
C LYS A 26 1.84 1.65 -17.20
N GLU A 27 1.27 0.46 -17.37
CA GLU A 27 1.14 -0.53 -16.30
C GLU A 27 2.49 -0.82 -15.62
N ASP A 28 3.56 -0.94 -16.40
CA ASP A 28 4.92 -1.23 -15.92
C ASP A 28 5.70 0.01 -15.41
N GLY A 29 5.14 1.21 -15.57
CA GLY A 29 5.78 2.47 -15.23
C GLY A 29 6.87 2.95 -16.20
N SER A 30 7.11 2.28 -17.33
CA SER A 30 8.24 2.58 -18.24
C SER A 30 8.25 4.01 -18.82
N ASN A 31 7.10 4.71 -18.80
CA ASN A 31 6.97 6.10 -19.22
C ASN A 31 6.93 7.12 -18.06
N LEU A 32 7.34 6.71 -16.85
CA LEU A 32 7.26 7.53 -15.63
C LEU A 32 7.79 8.96 -15.86
N SER A 33 9.01 9.11 -16.37
CA SER A 33 9.64 10.41 -16.59
C SER A 33 8.78 11.35 -17.44
N ALA A 34 8.14 10.83 -18.49
CA ALA A 34 7.29 11.62 -19.40
C ALA A 34 5.97 12.04 -18.76
N VAL A 35 5.41 11.21 -17.89
CA VAL A 35 4.17 11.50 -17.16
C VAL A 35 4.44 12.51 -16.05
N LEU A 36 5.48 12.30 -15.24
CA LEU A 36 5.89 13.24 -14.19
C LEU A 36 6.24 14.61 -14.76
N TYR A 37 6.90 14.66 -15.92
CA TYR A 37 7.21 15.92 -16.60
C TYR A 37 5.96 16.72 -16.93
N ARG A 38 4.90 16.04 -17.41
CA ARG A 38 3.61 16.66 -17.73
C ARG A 38 2.87 17.15 -16.50
N ILE A 39 2.76 16.31 -15.47
CA ILE A 39 2.21 16.69 -14.16
C ILE A 39 2.92 17.95 -13.65
N SER A 40 4.24 18.01 -13.81
CA SER A 40 5.05 19.13 -13.33
C SER A 40 4.91 20.42 -14.16
N GLN A 41 4.23 20.40 -15.31
CA GLN A 41 3.90 21.62 -16.06
C GLN A 41 2.77 22.42 -15.38
N GLU A 42 1.96 21.78 -14.55
CA GLU A 42 0.92 22.43 -13.76
C GLU A 42 1.40 22.59 -12.30
N PRO A 43 1.59 23.83 -11.80
CA PRO A 43 2.17 24.05 -10.47
C PRO A 43 1.40 23.38 -9.32
N GLU A 44 0.08 23.35 -9.40
CA GLU A 44 -0.78 22.69 -8.40
C GLU A 44 -0.57 21.18 -8.38
N GLN A 45 -0.47 20.55 -9.55
CA GLN A 45 -0.22 19.12 -9.68
C GLN A 45 1.22 18.77 -9.27
N LYS A 46 2.21 19.60 -9.61
CA LYS A 46 3.60 19.48 -9.13
C LYS A 46 3.65 19.47 -7.60
N THR A 47 2.90 20.37 -6.95
CA THR A 47 2.86 20.47 -5.49
C THR A 47 2.26 19.22 -4.85
N ARG A 48 1.20 18.65 -5.44
CA ARG A 48 0.60 17.39 -5.00
C ARG A 48 1.55 16.22 -5.18
N LEU A 49 2.24 16.14 -6.31
CA LEU A 49 3.25 15.12 -6.57
C LEU A 49 4.39 15.19 -5.55
N LEU A 50 4.89 16.39 -5.24
CA LEU A 50 5.90 16.58 -4.20
C LEU A 50 5.40 16.16 -2.81
N ALA A 51 4.12 16.33 -2.50
CA ALA A 51 3.55 15.85 -1.24
C ALA A 51 3.57 14.31 -1.12
N PHE A 52 3.36 13.58 -2.24
CA PHE A 52 3.56 12.13 -2.27
C PHE A 52 5.02 11.75 -2.05
N ILE A 53 5.95 12.43 -2.72
CA ILE A 53 7.38 12.10 -2.63
C ILE A 53 7.93 12.38 -1.23
N LYS A 54 7.50 13.47 -0.59
CA LYS A 54 7.85 13.80 0.80
C LYS A 54 7.34 12.78 1.82
N SER A 55 6.47 11.85 1.42
CA SER A 55 6.12 10.71 2.26
C SER A 55 7.25 9.68 2.37
N LEU A 56 8.27 9.71 1.50
CA LEU A 56 9.39 8.77 1.55
C LEU A 56 10.34 9.04 2.73
N PRO A 57 10.98 8.00 3.29
CA PRO A 57 11.96 8.12 4.37
C PRO A 57 13.27 8.71 3.85
N GLU A 58 14.06 9.32 4.75
CA GLU A 58 15.48 9.59 4.52
C GLU A 58 15.85 10.41 3.27
N GLN A 59 14.87 11.05 2.62
CA GLN A 59 15.07 11.91 1.45
C GLN A 59 14.35 13.25 1.72
N ASP A 60 15.10 14.31 2.00
CA ASP A 60 14.55 15.67 2.08
C ASP A 60 14.39 16.20 0.64
N ILE A 61 13.43 15.60 -0.09
CA ILE A 61 13.17 15.95 -1.48
C ILE A 61 12.43 17.27 -1.51
N THR A 62 13.10 18.29 -2.05
CA THR A 62 12.63 19.66 -2.10
C THR A 62 11.96 19.97 -3.42
N ASP A 63 12.41 19.34 -4.52
CA ASP A 63 11.84 19.54 -5.84
C ASP A 63 12.00 18.33 -6.78
N ILE A 64 11.26 18.38 -7.89
CA ILE A 64 11.35 17.47 -9.03
C ILE A 64 11.71 18.27 -10.29
N GLU A 65 12.78 17.83 -10.94
CA GLU A 65 13.36 18.40 -12.16
C GLU A 65 13.45 17.35 -13.26
N PHE A 66 13.82 17.78 -14.47
CA PHE A 66 13.90 16.91 -15.63
C PHE A 66 15.11 17.24 -16.49
N ILE A 67 15.82 16.21 -16.93
CA ILE A 67 16.81 16.32 -18.01
C ILE A 67 16.07 16.15 -19.33
N LYS A 68 16.13 17.14 -20.21
CA LYS A 68 15.46 17.13 -21.52
C LYS A 68 16.48 17.04 -22.65
N THR A 69 16.21 16.19 -23.63
CA THR A 69 17.01 16.07 -24.86
C THR A 69 16.39 16.87 -26.01
N ASP A 70 17.16 17.13 -27.07
CA ASP A 70 16.67 17.77 -28.29
C ASP A 70 15.57 16.97 -29.00
N ARG A 71 15.50 15.66 -28.73
CA ARG A 71 14.48 14.76 -29.26
C ARG A 71 13.20 14.74 -28.42
N ASN A 72 13.07 15.64 -27.45
CA ASN A 72 11.92 15.73 -26.55
C ASN A 72 11.76 14.48 -25.66
N ASP A 73 12.86 13.79 -25.39
CA ASP A 73 12.92 12.78 -24.33
C ASP A 73 13.23 13.47 -23.00
N VAL A 74 12.65 12.96 -21.93
CA VAL A 74 12.86 13.47 -20.57
C VAL A 74 13.22 12.35 -19.60
N MET A 75 14.09 12.66 -18.65
CA MET A 75 14.41 11.79 -17.51
C MET A 75 14.16 12.56 -16.22
N VAL A 76 13.43 11.96 -15.28
CA VAL A 76 13.17 12.57 -13.97
C VAL A 76 14.46 12.66 -13.15
N ARG A 77 14.57 13.76 -12.40
CA ARG A 77 15.62 14.05 -11.43
C ARG A 77 14.98 14.59 -10.17
N LEU A 78 15.40 14.12 -9.01
CA LEU A 78 14.96 14.66 -7.72
C LEU A 78 16.01 15.62 -7.16
N VAL A 79 15.54 16.68 -6.52
CA VAL A 79 16.38 17.62 -5.77
C VAL A 79 16.25 17.28 -4.30
N GLU A 80 17.37 16.97 -3.64
CA GLU A 80 17.44 16.62 -2.24
C GLU A 80 18.26 17.65 -1.46
N SER A 81 17.85 17.97 -0.23
CA SER A 81 18.55 18.91 0.65
C SER A 81 19.08 18.22 1.90
N PHE A 82 20.38 17.93 1.96
CA PHE A 82 21.00 17.31 3.15
C PHE A 82 22.07 18.20 3.75
N GLY A 83 21.93 18.53 5.04
CA GLY A 83 22.90 19.37 5.74
C GLY A 83 23.09 20.73 5.07
N GLN A 84 21.99 21.35 4.62
CA GLN A 84 21.96 22.61 3.87
C GLN A 84 22.66 22.57 2.49
N LYS A 85 22.97 21.39 1.96
CA LYS A 85 23.48 21.21 0.60
C LYS A 85 22.40 20.62 -0.29
N SER A 86 22.10 21.32 -1.37
CA SER A 86 21.25 20.80 -2.44
C SER A 86 22.06 19.88 -3.35
N ARG A 87 21.52 18.70 -3.65
CA ARG A 87 22.04 17.78 -4.66
C ARG A 87 20.93 17.28 -5.55
N THR A 88 21.28 16.96 -6.79
CA THR A 88 20.38 16.34 -7.75
C THR A 88 20.69 14.86 -7.88
N VAL A 89 19.64 14.04 -7.96
CA VAL A 89 19.73 12.59 -8.15
C VAL A 89 18.86 12.19 -9.32
N ASP A 90 19.48 11.65 -10.36
CA ASP A 90 18.81 11.23 -11.59
C ASP A 90 18.11 9.87 -11.39
N ALA A 91 17.07 9.58 -12.17
CA ALA A 91 16.29 8.34 -12.08
C ALA A 91 17.12 7.04 -11.96
N PRO A 92 18.23 6.84 -12.71
CA PRO A 92 19.06 5.65 -12.58
C PRO A 92 19.69 5.43 -11.20
N LEU A 93 19.79 6.47 -10.37
CA LEU A 93 20.36 6.40 -9.02
C LEU A 93 19.32 6.38 -7.90
N LEU A 94 18.02 6.52 -8.23
CA LEU A 94 16.96 6.48 -7.24
C LEU A 94 16.75 5.07 -6.70
N SER A 95 16.28 4.96 -5.47
CA SER A 95 15.88 3.66 -4.90
C SER A 95 14.61 3.14 -5.60
N ASP A 96 14.43 1.82 -5.58
CA ASP A 96 13.22 1.20 -6.13
C ASP A 96 11.94 1.69 -5.44
N GLY A 97 12.00 1.90 -4.12
CA GLY A 97 10.89 2.47 -3.34
C GLY A 97 10.54 3.90 -3.77
N THR A 98 11.55 4.72 -4.05
CA THR A 98 11.33 6.09 -4.55
C THR A 98 10.61 6.08 -5.90
N LEU A 99 11.06 5.23 -6.83
CA LEU A 99 10.45 5.09 -8.15
C LEU A 99 9.01 4.58 -8.04
N ARG A 100 8.73 3.61 -7.17
CA ARG A 100 7.37 3.09 -6.94
C ARG A 100 6.43 4.16 -6.39
N VAL A 101 6.83 4.94 -5.39
CA VAL A 101 6.01 6.03 -4.86
C VAL A 101 5.77 7.11 -5.91
N LEU A 102 6.76 7.43 -6.74
CA LEU A 102 6.58 8.32 -7.89
C LEU A 102 5.53 7.77 -8.88
N ALA A 103 5.57 6.48 -9.20
CA ALA A 103 4.57 5.85 -10.07
C ALA A 103 3.17 5.86 -9.47
N VAL A 104 3.04 5.59 -8.17
CA VAL A 104 1.76 5.66 -7.47
C VAL A 104 1.20 7.08 -7.52
N GLY A 105 2.02 8.09 -7.18
CA GLY A 105 1.62 9.49 -7.28
C GLY A 105 1.22 9.88 -8.70
N ALA A 106 2.01 9.51 -9.71
CA ALA A 106 1.70 9.74 -11.11
C ALA A 106 0.36 9.10 -11.52
N THR A 107 0.14 7.84 -11.13
CA THR A 107 -1.10 7.10 -11.42
C THR A 107 -2.31 7.79 -10.81
N LEU A 108 -2.24 8.11 -9.52
CA LEU A 108 -3.36 8.74 -8.80
C LEU A 108 -3.68 10.14 -9.32
N LEU A 109 -2.69 10.90 -9.79
CA LEU A 109 -2.88 12.25 -10.33
C LEU A 109 -3.35 12.25 -11.79
N THR A 110 -3.08 11.19 -12.57
CA THR A 110 -3.40 11.15 -14.01
C THR A 110 -4.56 10.23 -14.37
N ALA A 111 -4.89 9.23 -13.53
CA ALA A 111 -6.00 8.31 -13.79
C ALA A 111 -7.30 9.08 -14.10
N PRO A 112 -8.18 8.61 -14.99
CA PRO A 112 -9.46 9.29 -15.22
C PRO A 112 -10.27 9.44 -13.91
N GLU A 113 -10.95 10.56 -13.73
CA GLU A 113 -11.82 10.78 -12.55
C GLU A 113 -12.87 9.65 -12.48
N GLY A 114 -13.12 9.12 -11.27
CA GLY A 114 -14.07 8.00 -11.09
C GLY A 114 -13.53 6.62 -11.49
N ALA A 115 -12.28 6.50 -11.94
CA ALA A 115 -11.69 5.22 -12.34
C ALA A 115 -11.49 4.26 -11.15
N LEU A 116 -11.41 2.97 -11.46
CA LEU A 116 -10.82 1.98 -10.57
C LEU A 116 -9.31 1.94 -10.82
N VAL A 117 -8.51 2.19 -9.80
CA VAL A 117 -7.06 2.07 -9.84
C VAL A 117 -6.65 0.83 -9.06
N VAL A 118 -5.93 -0.08 -9.69
CA VAL A 118 -5.39 -1.28 -9.07
C VAL A 118 -3.87 -1.12 -9.00
N ILE A 119 -3.30 -1.24 -7.81
CA ILE A 119 -1.86 -1.06 -7.57
C ILE A 119 -1.32 -2.32 -6.90
N GLU A 120 -0.39 -2.99 -7.58
CA GLU A 120 0.31 -4.14 -7.04
C GLU A 120 1.49 -3.72 -6.16
N GLU A 121 1.65 -4.42 -5.03
CA GLU A 121 2.79 -4.30 -4.11
C GLU A 121 3.20 -2.84 -3.81
N ILE A 122 2.23 -2.02 -3.38
CA ILE A 122 2.44 -0.59 -3.12
C ILE A 122 3.52 -0.32 -2.07
N ASP A 123 3.76 -1.28 -1.18
CA ASP A 123 4.71 -1.26 -0.08
C ASP A 123 6.13 -1.70 -0.45
N ASN A 124 6.34 -2.26 -1.64
CA ASN A 124 7.65 -2.79 -2.01
C ASN A 124 8.68 -1.64 -2.08
N GLY A 125 9.74 -1.72 -1.26
CA GLY A 125 10.74 -0.67 -1.12
C GLY A 125 10.31 0.54 -0.28
N VAL A 126 9.11 0.57 0.30
CA VAL A 126 8.64 1.63 1.21
C VAL A 126 9.03 1.29 2.65
N HIS A 127 9.72 2.21 3.33
CA HIS A 127 10.09 2.01 4.72
C HIS A 127 8.86 2.05 5.66
N PRO A 128 8.75 1.14 6.65
CA PRO A 128 7.60 1.04 7.56
C PRO A 128 7.16 2.37 8.21
N SER A 129 8.11 3.22 8.62
CA SER A 129 7.83 4.50 9.29
C SER A 129 7.03 5.50 8.43
N ARG A 130 6.81 5.20 7.15
CA ARG A 130 6.14 6.08 6.18
C ARG A 130 4.81 5.56 5.68
N ALA A 131 4.46 4.31 6.01
CA ALA A 131 3.24 3.67 5.58
C ALA A 131 1.99 4.53 5.88
N GLU A 132 1.89 5.10 7.08
CA GLU A 132 0.78 5.97 7.47
C GLU A 132 0.66 7.22 6.59
N THR A 133 1.79 7.86 6.28
CA THR A 133 1.78 9.06 5.43
C THR A 133 1.39 8.69 3.99
N LEU A 134 1.89 7.58 3.47
CA LEU A 134 1.54 7.09 2.14
C LEU A 134 0.04 6.77 2.04
N VAL A 135 -0.51 6.00 2.99
CA VAL A 135 -1.95 5.66 3.03
C VAL A 135 -2.80 6.92 3.14
N ARG A 136 -2.40 7.88 3.98
CA ARG A 136 -3.11 9.16 4.13
C ARG A 136 -3.14 9.96 2.82
N GLN A 137 -2.01 10.12 2.14
CA GLN A 137 -1.93 10.83 0.86
C GLN A 137 -2.74 10.11 -0.22
N LEU A 138 -2.60 8.79 -0.33
CA LEU A 138 -3.36 7.97 -1.27
C LEU A 138 -4.86 8.15 -1.08
N ARG A 139 -5.35 8.05 0.15
CA ARG A 139 -6.78 8.22 0.46
C ARG A 139 -7.27 9.63 0.16
N ALA A 140 -6.48 10.65 0.47
CA ALA A 140 -6.83 12.05 0.19
C ALA A 140 -6.99 12.28 -1.32
N THR A 141 -6.01 11.86 -2.12
CA THR A 141 -6.06 12.01 -3.59
C THR A 141 -7.15 11.15 -4.22
N ALA A 142 -7.34 9.92 -3.73
CA ALA A 142 -8.41 9.05 -4.21
C ALA A 142 -9.80 9.66 -3.96
N ALA A 143 -10.03 10.20 -2.75
CA ALA A 143 -11.30 10.84 -2.42
C ALA A 143 -11.55 12.08 -3.29
N GLU A 144 -10.54 12.95 -3.44
CA GLU A 144 -10.64 14.17 -4.25
C GLU A 144 -11.00 13.85 -5.71
N ARG A 145 -10.35 12.85 -6.30
CA ARG A 145 -10.53 12.46 -7.70
C ARG A 145 -11.60 11.37 -7.90
N LYS A 146 -12.36 11.07 -6.84
CA LYS A 146 -13.42 10.05 -6.80
C LYS A 146 -12.96 8.67 -7.28
N LEU A 147 -11.68 8.36 -7.08
CA LEU A 147 -11.08 7.10 -7.49
C LEU A 147 -11.51 5.99 -6.52
N ARG A 148 -11.76 4.81 -7.07
CA ARG A 148 -11.79 3.58 -6.27
C ARG A 148 -10.41 2.96 -6.37
N VAL A 149 -9.79 2.65 -5.24
CA VAL A 149 -8.42 2.12 -5.22
C VAL A 149 -8.43 0.73 -4.62
N LEU A 150 -7.87 -0.23 -5.36
CA LEU A 150 -7.57 -1.58 -4.91
C LEU A 150 -6.05 -1.72 -4.80
N LEU A 151 -5.57 -2.15 -3.64
CA LEU A 151 -4.14 -2.28 -3.35
C LEU A 151 -3.84 -3.71 -2.95
N THR A 152 -2.70 -4.23 -3.37
CA THR A 152 -2.11 -5.44 -2.77
C THR A 152 -0.92 -5.06 -1.90
N SER A 153 -0.76 -5.77 -0.78
CA SER A 153 0.34 -5.53 0.14
C SER A 153 0.65 -6.73 1.01
N HIS A 154 1.94 -6.90 1.31
CA HIS A 154 2.43 -7.86 2.30
C HIS A 154 3.05 -7.18 3.53
N ASN A 155 3.12 -5.85 3.55
CA ASN A 155 3.75 -5.09 4.63
C ASN A 155 2.81 -4.87 5.82
N PRO A 156 3.12 -5.43 7.00
CA PRO A 156 2.35 -5.22 8.21
C PRO A 156 2.17 -3.74 8.58
N ALA A 157 3.16 -2.90 8.32
CA ALA A 157 3.08 -1.47 8.63
C ALA A 157 2.07 -0.74 7.76
N LEU A 158 1.85 -1.19 6.52
CA LEU A 158 0.78 -0.66 5.67
C LEU A 158 -0.60 -1.09 6.17
N MET A 159 -0.72 -2.33 6.65
CA MET A 159 -1.96 -2.82 7.26
C MET A 159 -2.30 -2.06 8.55
N ASP A 160 -1.31 -1.81 9.40
CA ASP A 160 -1.47 -1.03 10.64
C ASP A 160 -1.74 0.47 10.37
N ALA A 161 -1.37 0.97 9.20
CA ALA A 161 -1.64 2.33 8.75
C ALA A 161 -3.07 2.54 8.23
N LEU A 162 -3.84 1.47 8.00
CA LEU A 162 -5.22 1.59 7.56
C LEU A 162 -6.09 2.15 8.70
N PRO A 163 -7.00 3.10 8.40
CA PRO A 163 -7.97 3.56 9.39
C PRO A 163 -8.99 2.46 9.67
N ASP A 164 -9.59 2.48 10.86
CA ASP A 164 -10.61 1.51 11.30
C ASP A 164 -11.76 1.36 10.29
N SER A 165 -12.18 2.47 9.66
CA SER A 165 -13.24 2.48 8.65
C SER A 165 -12.92 1.72 7.37
N ALA A 166 -11.64 1.41 7.11
CA ALA A 166 -11.18 0.63 5.97
C ALA A 166 -10.84 -0.83 6.33
N LEU A 167 -10.74 -1.18 7.63
CA LEU A 167 -10.38 -2.54 8.04
C LEU A 167 -11.39 -3.59 7.55
N ALA A 168 -12.68 -3.25 7.56
CA ALA A 168 -13.74 -4.13 7.07
C ALA A 168 -13.62 -4.42 5.57
N ASP A 169 -12.96 -3.55 4.79
CA ASP A 169 -12.78 -3.70 3.35
C ASP A 169 -11.53 -4.49 2.97
N VAL A 170 -10.72 -4.90 3.95
CA VAL A 170 -9.54 -5.73 3.68
C VAL A 170 -9.98 -7.13 3.25
N VAL A 171 -9.33 -7.65 2.21
CA VAL A 171 -9.58 -8.98 1.67
C VAL A 171 -8.31 -9.82 1.81
N PRO A 172 -8.10 -10.54 2.92
CA PRO A 172 -7.03 -11.54 3.00
C PRO A 172 -7.18 -12.62 1.93
N CYS A 173 -6.04 -13.01 1.35
CA CYS A 173 -5.91 -14.18 0.50
C CYS A 173 -5.13 -15.25 1.27
N TYR A 174 -5.72 -16.43 1.45
CA TYR A 174 -5.08 -17.54 2.17
C TYR A 174 -5.35 -18.88 1.46
N ARG A 175 -4.56 -19.90 1.80
CA ARG A 175 -4.72 -21.26 1.28
C ARG A 175 -5.68 -22.03 2.17
N ASP A 176 -6.73 -22.59 1.58
CA ASP A 176 -7.64 -23.53 2.24
C ASP A 176 -6.86 -24.80 2.64
N PRO A 177 -6.82 -25.17 3.93
CA PRO A 177 -6.04 -26.32 4.38
C PRO A 177 -6.64 -27.67 3.95
N GLU A 178 -7.96 -27.74 3.69
CA GLU A 178 -8.64 -28.97 3.30
C GLU A 178 -8.64 -29.16 1.78
N HIS A 179 -9.00 -28.11 1.04
CA HIS A 179 -9.19 -28.16 -0.41
C HIS A 179 -7.94 -27.74 -1.19
N GLY A 180 -7.02 -27.02 -0.54
CA GLY A 180 -5.76 -26.59 -1.15
C GLY A 180 -5.91 -25.49 -2.20
N ASP A 181 -7.08 -24.88 -2.38
CA ASP A 181 -7.30 -23.71 -3.24
C ASP A 181 -7.11 -22.39 -2.47
N SER A 182 -7.00 -21.28 -3.21
CA SER A 182 -6.88 -19.96 -2.60
C SER A 182 -8.27 -19.39 -2.30
N ARG A 183 -8.46 -18.90 -1.08
CA ARG A 183 -9.68 -18.27 -0.60
C ARG A 183 -9.45 -16.78 -0.41
N LEU A 184 -10.44 -15.99 -0.81
CA LEU A 184 -10.52 -14.56 -0.57
C LEU A 184 -11.81 -14.28 0.19
N VAL A 185 -11.69 -13.61 1.32
CA VAL A 185 -12.84 -13.23 2.14
C VAL A 185 -12.66 -11.80 2.60
N ARG A 186 -13.70 -10.99 2.51
CA ARG A 186 -13.68 -9.63 3.06
C ARG A 186 -13.83 -9.70 4.57
N LEU A 187 -12.97 -9.01 5.31
CA LEU A 187 -12.97 -9.08 6.78
C LEU A 187 -14.32 -8.67 7.37
N GLY A 188 -14.97 -7.64 6.82
CA GLY A 188 -16.29 -7.18 7.27
C GLY A 188 -17.43 -8.18 7.04
N ASP A 189 -17.21 -9.21 6.21
CA ASP A 189 -18.20 -10.25 5.94
C ASP A 189 -18.04 -11.45 6.90
N LEU A 190 -17.00 -11.45 7.75
CA LEU A 190 -16.80 -12.47 8.79
C LEU A 190 -17.77 -12.26 9.95
N SER A 191 -18.49 -13.32 10.33
CA SER A 191 -19.38 -13.29 11.51
C SER A 191 -18.66 -12.90 12.79
N ARG A 192 -17.38 -13.30 12.92
CA ARG A 192 -16.51 -13.03 14.06
C ARG A 192 -15.62 -11.78 13.86
N TYR A 193 -15.90 -10.92 12.88
CA TYR A 193 -15.10 -9.72 12.62
C TYR A 193 -14.80 -8.87 13.87
N PRO A 194 -15.78 -8.60 14.78
CA PRO A 194 -15.50 -7.83 15.99
C PRO A 194 -14.46 -8.48 16.91
N GLU A 195 -14.44 -9.81 17.01
CA GLU A 195 -13.45 -10.56 17.82
C GLU A 195 -12.04 -10.39 17.24
N LEU A 196 -11.91 -10.34 15.91
CA LEU A 196 -10.63 -10.20 15.24
C LEU A 196 -10.03 -8.82 15.50
N VAL A 197 -10.79 -7.75 15.25
CA VAL A 197 -10.29 -6.37 15.39
C VAL A 197 -10.02 -5.98 16.84
N ALA A 198 -10.69 -6.63 17.80
CA ALA A 198 -10.43 -6.42 19.23
C ALA A 198 -9.07 -6.96 19.70
N GLN A 199 -8.44 -7.86 18.94
CA GLN A 199 -7.15 -8.48 19.32
C GLN A 199 -5.93 -7.58 19.07
N GLY A 200 -6.11 -6.50 18.30
CA GLY A 200 -5.06 -5.50 18.06
C GLY A 200 -4.89 -5.12 16.58
N PRO A 201 -3.82 -4.38 16.26
CA PRO A 201 -3.55 -3.88 14.91
C PRO A 201 -3.36 -5.01 13.90
N LEU A 202 -3.94 -4.86 12.70
CA LEU A 202 -4.03 -5.93 11.69
C LEU A 202 -2.67 -6.47 11.25
N GLY A 203 -1.68 -5.60 11.09
CA GLY A 203 -0.30 -5.97 10.77
C GLY A 203 0.34 -6.84 11.86
N GLN A 204 0.05 -6.56 13.14
CA GLN A 204 0.50 -7.42 14.24
C GLN A 204 -0.20 -8.79 14.20
N LEU A 205 -1.50 -8.82 13.93
CA LEU A 205 -2.26 -10.07 13.81
C LEU A 205 -1.74 -10.92 12.65
N MET A 206 -1.39 -10.31 11.53
CA MET A 206 -0.78 -10.95 10.36
C MET A 206 0.62 -11.50 10.72
N THR A 207 1.49 -10.68 11.32
CA THR A 207 2.86 -11.06 11.69
C THR A 207 2.89 -12.21 12.70
N ARG A 208 1.98 -12.22 13.69
CA ARG A 208 1.86 -13.29 14.71
C ARG A 208 1.09 -14.52 14.23
N ARG A 209 0.69 -14.55 12.96
CA ARG A 209 -0.18 -15.58 12.35
C ARG A 209 -1.52 -15.75 13.07
N ILE A 210 -1.97 -14.75 13.83
CA ILE A 210 -3.27 -14.76 14.49
C ILE A 210 -4.37 -14.68 13.42
N LEU A 211 -4.21 -13.75 12.46
CA LEU A 211 -5.14 -13.61 11.33
C LEU A 211 -5.27 -14.91 10.52
N ASP A 212 -4.13 -15.55 10.20
CA ASP A 212 -4.12 -16.80 9.43
C ASP A 212 -4.83 -17.94 10.17
N ARG A 213 -4.58 -18.10 11.47
CA ARG A 213 -5.28 -19.09 12.30
C ARG A 213 -6.77 -18.79 12.39
N PHE A 214 -7.13 -17.52 12.56
CA PHE A 214 -8.52 -17.09 12.68
C PHE A 214 -9.33 -17.35 11.40
N LEU A 215 -8.74 -17.13 10.22
CA LEU A 215 -9.40 -17.36 8.93
C LEU A 215 -9.57 -18.85 8.60
N LYS A 216 -8.76 -19.71 9.20
CA LYS A 216 -8.79 -21.18 9.00
C LYS A 216 -9.53 -21.91 10.12
N ASP A 217 -10.01 -21.19 11.12
CA ASP A 217 -10.77 -21.73 12.24
C ASP A 217 -12.25 -21.84 11.83
N ASP A 218 -12.65 -23.06 11.47
CA ASP A 218 -13.99 -23.44 11.07
C ASP A 218 -14.88 -23.85 12.26
N THR A 219 -14.37 -23.75 13.49
CA THR A 219 -15.12 -24.16 14.68
C THR A 219 -16.41 -23.35 14.85
N THR A 220 -17.49 -24.08 15.03
CA THR A 220 -18.81 -23.52 15.28
C THR A 220 -18.86 -22.79 16.63
N GLU A 221 -19.84 -21.91 16.80
CA GLU A 221 -20.02 -21.20 18.06
C GLU A 221 -20.27 -22.16 19.24
N ASP A 222 -21.02 -23.24 18.99
CA ASP A 222 -21.33 -24.26 19.99
C ASP A 222 -20.08 -25.06 20.38
N GLU A 223 -19.24 -25.44 19.43
CA GLU A 223 -17.96 -26.13 19.69
C GLU A 223 -17.01 -25.25 20.50
N ARG A 224 -16.90 -23.96 20.18
CA ARG A 224 -16.06 -23.02 20.96
C ARG A 224 -16.58 -22.80 22.37
N LYS A 225 -17.90 -22.71 22.57
CA LYS A 225 -18.51 -22.63 23.90
C LYS A 225 -18.21 -23.88 24.73
N ALA A 226 -18.33 -25.06 24.13
CA ALA A 226 -17.99 -26.32 24.79
C ALA A 226 -16.51 -26.35 25.21
N GLN A 227 -15.59 -26.04 24.29
CA GLN A 227 -14.14 -25.98 24.59
C GLN A 227 -13.80 -24.97 25.69
N ALA A 228 -14.44 -23.80 25.70
CA ALA A 228 -14.23 -22.79 26.74
C ALA A 228 -14.73 -23.24 28.11
N LEU A 229 -15.86 -23.96 28.16
CA LEU A 229 -16.40 -24.54 29.39
C LEU A 229 -15.48 -25.65 29.94
N ASP A 230 -14.97 -26.51 29.06
CA ASP A 230 -14.02 -27.57 29.44
C ASP A 230 -12.72 -26.97 29.98
N TRP A 231 -12.15 -25.96 29.31
CA TRP A 231 -10.96 -25.26 29.79
C TRP A 231 -11.15 -24.58 31.15
N LEU A 232 -12.31 -23.96 31.39
CA LEU A 232 -12.66 -23.39 32.70
C LEU A 232 -12.78 -24.47 33.79
N ALA A 233 -13.29 -25.64 33.45
CA ALA A 233 -13.38 -26.77 34.37
C ALA A 233 -11.98 -27.31 34.75
N GLU A 234 -11.08 -27.44 33.76
CA GLU A 234 -9.68 -27.84 33.98
C GLU A 234 -8.91 -26.83 34.85
N LEU A 235 -9.10 -25.53 34.62
CA LEU A 235 -8.49 -24.48 35.44
C LEU A 235 -8.93 -24.55 36.91
N ARG A 236 -10.22 -24.81 37.16
CA ARG A 236 -10.76 -24.97 38.52
C ARG A 236 -10.16 -26.19 39.23
N GLN A 237 -10.06 -27.32 38.52
CA GLN A 237 -9.43 -28.52 39.07
C GLN A 237 -7.94 -28.30 39.40
N ASN A 238 -7.20 -27.55 38.57
CA ASN A 238 -5.79 -27.26 38.82
C ASN A 238 -5.58 -26.21 39.94
N THR A 239 -6.56 -25.36 40.23
CA THR A 239 -6.46 -24.41 41.36
C THR A 239 -6.80 -25.04 42.70
N ASP A 240 -7.67 -26.06 42.73
CA ASP A 240 -7.97 -26.81 43.97
C ASP A 240 -6.81 -27.74 44.39
N VAL A 241 -5.95 -28.18 43.47
CA VAL A 241 -4.78 -29.04 43.77
C VAL A 241 -3.57 -28.24 44.31
N GLY A 242 -3.58 -26.92 44.19
CA GLY A 242 -2.50 -26.03 44.67
C GLY A 242 -2.70 -25.45 46.07
N ALA A 243 -3.78 -25.82 46.77
CA ALA A 243 -4.18 -25.27 48.06
C ALA A 243 -4.08 -26.26 49.24
N GLU A 244 -3.51 -27.46 49.04
CA GLU A 244 -3.15 -28.41 50.11
C GLU A 244 -1.68 -28.34 50.51
#